data_AF-A0A8K0UEX8-F1
#
_entry.id   AF-A0A8K0UEX8-F1
#
_cell.length_a   1.000
_cell.length_b   1.000
_cell.length_c   1.000
_cell.angle_alpha   90.00
_cell.angle_beta   90.00
_cell.angle_gamma   90.00
#
_symmetry.space_group_name_H-M   'P 1'
#
loop_
_entity.id
_entity.type
_entity.pdbx_description
1 polymer ?
#
loop_
_entity_poly.entity_id
_entity_poly.type
_entity_poly.pdbx_seq_one_letter_code
_entity_poly.pdbx_strand_id
1 'polypeptide(L)'
;WSRLGQDEVIWWTSLPWPMLRKPAKPEDITSSAIEAYVFHDHAPTTDRTTTRKDRLKDHIKRWHPDRFNSRYLGRVPESEKEKVRTGAAAVIQTLNELLN
;
A
#
# COMPACT_ATOMS: atom_id res chain seq x y z
N TRP A 1 7.39 0.35 6.22
CA TRP A 1 8.05 -0.64 5.34
C TRP A 1 9.27 -1.27 5.99
N SER A 2 10.23 -0.52 6.56
CA SER A 2 11.44 -1.10 7.16
C SER A 2 11.17 -2.16 8.25
N ARG A 3 10.15 -1.93 9.10
CA ARG A 3 9.71 -2.89 10.12
C ARG A 3 9.18 -4.21 9.54
N LEU A 4 8.30 -4.13 8.52
CA LEU A 4 7.73 -5.30 7.83
C LEU A 4 8.76 -6.22 7.20
N GLY A 5 9.94 -5.70 6.85
CA GLY A 5 11.03 -6.51 6.31
C GLY A 5 11.63 -7.48 7.34
N GLN A 6 11.51 -7.19 8.63
CA GLN A 6 12.05 -7.99 9.73
C GLN A 6 10.99 -8.90 10.37
N ASP A 7 9.70 -8.65 10.12
CA ASP A 7 8.63 -9.46 10.66
C ASP A 7 8.61 -10.85 9.99
N GLU A 8 8.57 -11.91 10.82
CA GLU A 8 8.42 -13.30 10.37
C GLU A 8 7.00 -13.58 9.86
N VAL A 9 6.01 -12.95 10.49
CA VAL A 9 4.58 -13.08 10.15
C VAL A 9 3.99 -11.69 9.89
N ILE A 10 3.34 -11.54 8.74
CA ILE A 10 2.71 -10.28 8.33
C ILE A 10 1.20 -10.44 8.34
N TRP A 11 0.55 -9.69 9.22
CA TRP A 11 -0.91 -9.62 9.29
C TRP A 11 -1.44 -8.47 8.45
N TRP A 12 -2.72 -8.55 8.09
CA TRP A 12 -3.45 -7.49 7.40
C TRP A 12 -3.25 -6.11 8.07
N THR A 13 -3.31 -6.06 9.40
CA THR A 13 -3.16 -4.82 10.18
C THR A 13 -1.72 -4.30 10.25
N SER A 14 -0.74 -5.16 9.98
CA SER A 14 0.68 -4.79 9.94
C SER A 14 1.05 -4.05 8.66
N LEU A 15 0.29 -4.28 7.58
CA LEU A 15 0.55 -3.65 6.29
C LEU A 15 0.35 -2.14 6.34
N PRO A 16 1.20 -1.36 5.64
CA PRO A 16 1.14 0.09 5.65
C PRO A 16 0.23 0.53 4.50
N TRP A 17 -1.05 0.18 4.61
CA TRP A 17 -2.08 0.56 3.65
C TRP A 17 -1.98 2.08 3.37
N PRO A 18 -1.98 2.51 2.09
CA PRO A 18 -1.84 3.92 1.75
C PRO A 18 -3.17 4.64 2.00
N MET A 19 -3.62 4.63 3.24
CA MET A 19 -4.88 5.20 3.72
C MET A 19 -4.63 5.80 5.11
N LEU A 20 -5.24 6.95 5.42
CA LEU A 20 -5.11 7.59 6.74
C LEU A 20 -5.63 6.71 7.87
N ARG A 21 -6.71 5.96 7.60
CA ARG A 21 -7.24 4.93 8.48
C ARG A 21 -6.98 3.57 7.85
N LYS A 22 -6.41 2.65 8.62
CA LYS A 22 -6.18 1.29 8.14
C LYS A 22 -7.53 0.62 7.85
N PRO A 23 -7.72 0.03 6.67
CA PRO A 23 -8.95 -0.68 6.34
C PRO A 23 -9.09 -1.91 7.26
N ALA A 24 -10.31 -2.27 7.64
CA ALA A 24 -10.56 -3.52 8.37
C ALA A 24 -10.71 -4.70 7.40
N LYS A 25 -11.17 -4.43 6.18
CA LYS A 25 -11.41 -5.40 5.09
C LYS A 25 -11.13 -4.78 3.71
N PRO A 26 -10.93 -5.61 2.66
CA PRO A 26 -10.56 -5.12 1.33
C PRO A 26 -11.54 -4.10 0.74
N GLU A 27 -12.84 -4.23 1.06
CA GLU A 27 -13.89 -3.34 0.57
C GLU A 27 -13.81 -1.93 1.14
N ASP A 28 -13.09 -1.73 2.25
CA ASP A 28 -12.86 -0.41 2.83
C ASP A 28 -11.80 0.38 2.03
N ILE A 29 -11.06 -0.28 1.13
CA ILE A 29 -10.04 0.36 0.29
C ILE A 29 -10.73 1.07 -0.85
N THR A 30 -10.77 2.40 -0.78
CA THR A 30 -11.43 3.26 -1.77
C THR A 30 -10.45 4.23 -2.40
N SER A 31 -10.74 4.63 -3.63
CA SER A 31 -9.90 5.59 -4.37
C SER A 31 -9.77 6.92 -3.63
N SER A 32 -10.84 7.43 -3.03
CA SER A 32 -10.82 8.68 -2.26
C SER A 32 -9.96 8.60 -1.00
N ALA A 33 -9.95 7.46 -0.30
CA ALA A 33 -9.12 7.28 0.89
C ALA A 33 -7.63 7.18 0.54
N ILE A 34 -7.30 6.53 -0.58
CA ILE A 34 -5.93 6.45 -1.08
C ILE A 34 -5.45 7.81 -1.57
N GLU A 35 -6.27 8.50 -2.35
CA GLU A 35 -6.00 9.84 -2.84
C GLU A 35 -5.71 10.81 -1.68
N ALA A 36 -6.58 10.82 -0.68
CA ALA A 36 -6.42 11.64 0.52
C ALA A 36 -5.11 11.35 1.27
N TYR A 37 -4.66 10.10 1.29
CA TYR A 37 -3.39 9.72 1.91
C TYR A 37 -2.18 10.14 1.07
N VAL A 38 -2.18 9.86 -0.23
CA VAL A 38 -1.03 10.13 -1.11
C VAL A 38 -0.83 11.64 -1.33
N PHE A 39 -1.93 12.40 -1.41
CA PHE A 39 -1.91 13.84 -1.61
C PHE A 39 -1.96 14.65 -0.31
N HIS A 40 -1.95 14.00 0.85
CA HIS A 40 -1.84 14.73 2.12
C HIS A 40 -0.53 15.52 2.15
N ASP A 41 -0.62 16.83 2.38
CA ASP A 41 0.52 17.78 2.29
C ASP A 41 1.62 17.53 3.34
N HIS A 42 1.36 16.69 4.34
CA HIS A 42 2.28 16.36 5.43
C HIS A 42 2.98 15.00 5.27
N ALA A 43 3.00 14.39 4.09
CA ALA A 43 3.89 13.26 3.87
C ALA A 43 5.33 13.67 4.24
N PRO A 44 6.04 12.95 5.13
CA PRO A 44 7.41 13.27 5.52
C PRO A 44 8.35 12.86 4.38
N THR A 45 8.18 13.48 3.22
CA THR A 45 9.17 13.46 2.15
C THR A 45 10.08 14.64 2.44
N THR A 46 11.29 14.34 2.89
CA THR A 46 12.39 15.30 3.12
C THR A 46 12.64 16.22 1.91
N ASP A 47 12.15 15.83 0.74
CA ASP A 47 12.20 16.60 -0.49
C ASP A 47 10.85 17.29 -0.79
N ARG A 48 10.84 18.63 -0.71
CA ARG A 48 9.73 19.48 -1.22
C ARG A 48 9.62 19.45 -2.76
N THR A 49 10.52 18.74 -3.43
CA THR A 49 10.61 18.61 -4.89
C THR A 49 9.87 17.39 -5.44
N THR A 50 9.49 16.42 -4.60
CA THR A 50 8.84 15.20 -5.04
C THR A 50 7.41 15.51 -5.50
N THR A 51 7.14 15.39 -6.79
CA THR A 51 5.83 15.69 -7.35
C THR A 51 4.79 14.66 -6.88
N ARG A 52 3.49 15.02 -6.96
CA ARG A 52 2.38 14.06 -6.73
C ARG A 52 2.56 12.78 -7.56
N LYS A 53 3.03 12.94 -8.80
CA LYS A 53 3.32 11.84 -9.74
C LYS A 53 4.43 10.92 -9.23
N ASP A 54 5.48 11.47 -8.62
CA ASP A 54 6.60 10.68 -8.09
C ASP A 54 6.20 9.91 -6.83
N ARG A 55 5.34 10.49 -5.98
CA ARG A 55 4.75 9.80 -4.82
C ARG A 55 3.91 8.59 -5.25
N LEU A 56 3.05 8.78 -6.27
CA LEU A 56 2.27 7.70 -6.86
C LEU A 56 3.18 6.59 -7.41
N LYS A 57 4.20 6.94 -8.20
CA LYS A 57 5.17 5.97 -8.75
C LYS A 57 5.90 5.19 -7.66
N ASP A 58 6.30 5.82 -6.55
CA ASP A 58 6.94 5.13 -5.43
C ASP A 58 5.97 4.15 -4.75
N HIS A 59 4.73 4.55 -4.52
CA HIS A 59 3.70 3.64 -4.00
C HIS A 59 3.40 2.47 -4.95
N ILE A 60 3.29 2.72 -6.25
CA ILE A 60 3.10 1.68 -7.28
C ILE A 60 4.25 0.68 -7.24
N LYS A 61 5.51 1.13 -7.18
CA LYS A 61 6.67 0.25 -7.09
C LYS A 61 6.65 -0.65 -5.84
N ARG A 62 6.11 -0.15 -4.72
CA ARG A 62 6.04 -0.90 -3.45
C ARG A 62 4.89 -1.91 -3.42
N TRP A 63 3.74 -1.55 -3.99
CA TRP A 63 2.54 -2.38 -4.07
C TRP A 63 2.48 -3.25 -5.33
N HIS A 64 3.45 -3.12 -6.24
CA HIS A 64 3.53 -3.95 -7.44
C HIS A 64 3.56 -5.45 -7.05
N PRO A 65 2.73 -6.29 -7.68
CA PRO A 65 2.56 -7.68 -7.26
C PRO A 65 3.88 -8.46 -7.24
N ASP A 66 4.77 -8.23 -8.20
CA ASP A 66 6.10 -8.87 -8.22
C ASP A 66 6.92 -8.61 -6.93
N ARG A 67 7.02 -7.32 -6.54
CA ARG A 67 7.77 -6.90 -5.35
C ARG A 67 7.05 -7.29 -4.06
N PHE A 68 5.73 -7.11 -4.03
CA PHE A 68 4.92 -7.36 -2.85
C PHE A 68 4.81 -8.85 -2.54
N ASN A 69 4.55 -9.67 -3.55
CA ASN A 69 4.37 -11.12 -3.38
C ASN A 69 5.68 -11.80 -2.99
N SER A 70 6.79 -11.44 -3.64
CA SER A 70 8.11 -12.01 -3.34
C SER A 70 8.59 -11.66 -1.93
N ARG A 71 8.32 -10.45 -1.43
CA ARG A 71 8.79 -10.03 -0.10
C ARG A 71 7.85 -10.34 1.06
N TYR A 72 6.54 -10.19 0.86
CA TYR A 72 5.59 -10.12 1.98
C TYR A 72 4.53 -11.22 1.94
N LEU A 73 3.95 -11.52 0.78
CA LEU A 73 2.81 -12.46 0.69
C LEU A 73 3.17 -13.87 1.21
N GLY A 74 4.42 -14.31 1.03
CA GLY A 74 4.90 -15.59 1.58
C GLY A 74 4.92 -15.65 3.12
N ARG A 75 4.93 -14.51 3.80
CA ARG A 75 4.92 -14.38 5.28
C ARG A 75 3.54 -14.07 5.84
N VAL A 76 2.53 -13.94 4.98
CA VAL A 76 1.15 -13.74 5.40
C VAL A 76 0.53 -15.11 5.74
N PRO A 77 -0.15 -15.26 6.88
CA PRO A 77 -0.87 -16.49 7.20
C PRO A 77 -1.90 -16.84 6.12
N GLU A 78 -2.10 -18.13 5.84
CA GLU A 78 -3.04 -18.58 4.79
C GLU A 78 -4.45 -18.00 4.97
N SER A 79 -4.90 -17.89 6.22
CA SER A 79 -6.20 -17.29 6.60
C SER A 79 -6.38 -15.83 6.16
N GLU A 80 -5.29 -15.09 5.96
CA GLU A 80 -5.31 -13.69 5.53
C GLU A 80 -4.73 -13.46 4.13
N LYS A 81 -4.13 -14.47 3.50
CA LYS A 81 -3.46 -14.30 2.20
C LYS A 81 -4.39 -13.77 1.12
N GLU A 82 -5.58 -14.35 1.01
CA GLU A 82 -6.54 -13.91 -0.02
C GLU A 82 -6.99 -12.48 0.26
N LYS A 83 -7.34 -12.19 1.52
CA LYS A 83 -7.70 -10.84 1.96
C LYS A 83 -6.61 -9.82 1.59
N VAL A 84 -5.36 -10.09 1.96
CA VAL A 84 -4.19 -9.24 1.67
C VAL A 84 -3.98 -9.09 0.17
N ARG A 85 -4.09 -10.17 -0.61
CA ARG A 85 -3.95 -10.15 -2.06
C ARG A 85 -5.00 -9.26 -2.70
N THR A 86 -6.27 -9.42 -2.35
CA THR A 86 -7.37 -8.59 -2.85
C THR A 86 -7.16 -7.12 -2.51
N GLY A 87 -6.77 -6.81 -1.26
CA GLY A 87 -6.50 -5.45 -0.85
C GLY A 87 -5.30 -4.82 -1.57
N ALA A 88 -4.21 -5.57 -1.74
CA ALA A 88 -3.03 -5.11 -2.49
C ALA A 88 -3.37 -4.86 -3.97
N ALA A 89 -4.21 -5.70 -4.57
CA ALA A 89 -4.71 -5.52 -5.93
C ALA A 89 -5.56 -4.25 -6.07
N ALA A 90 -6.46 -3.98 -5.13
CA ALA A 90 -7.26 -2.75 -5.10
C ALA A 90 -6.35 -1.51 -5.00
N VAL A 91 -5.36 -1.54 -4.11
CA VAL A 91 -4.39 -0.45 -3.94
C VAL A 91 -3.62 -0.17 -5.23
N ILE A 92 -3.03 -1.19 -5.86
CA ILE A 92 -2.22 -0.99 -7.07
C ILE A 92 -3.09 -0.50 -8.24
N GLN A 93 -4.32 -0.99 -8.36
CA GLN A 93 -5.27 -0.52 -9.36
C GLN A 93 -5.57 0.97 -9.18
N THR A 94 -6.00 1.37 -7.99
CA THR A 94 -6.27 2.78 -7.67
C THR A 94 -5.06 3.67 -7.92
N LEU A 95 -3.87 3.26 -7.48
CA LEU A 95 -2.67 4.06 -7.67
C LEU A 95 -2.32 4.26 -9.15
N ASN A 96 -2.54 3.25 -9.99
CA ASN A 96 -2.36 3.36 -11.44
C ASN A 96 -3.42 4.26 -12.08
N GLU A 97 -4.68 4.19 -11.63
CA GLU A 97 -5.76 5.08 -12.07
C GLU A 97 -5.44 6.54 -11.74
N LEU A 98 -4.89 6.83 -10.56
CA LEU A 98 -4.47 8.18 -10.15
C LEU A 98 -3.21 8.69 -10.89
N LEU A 99 -2.42 7.80 -11.49
CA LEU A 99 -1.19 8.16 -12.21
C LEU A 99 -1.45 8.54 -13.67
N ASN A 100 -2.51 7.99 -14.26
CA ASN A 100 -2.96 8.26 -15.63
C ASN A 100 -3.49 9.68 -15.77
#